data_AF-A0A946V9I1-F1
#
_entry.id   AF-A0A946V9I1-F1
#
_cell.length_a   1.000
_cell.length_b   1.000
_cell.length_c   1.000
_cell.angle_alpha   90.00
_cell.angle_beta   90.00
_cell.angle_gamma   90.00
#
_symmetry.space_group_name_H-M   'P 1'
#
loop_
_entity.id
_entity.type
_entity.pdbx_description
1 polymer ?
#
loop_
_entity_poly.entity_id
_entity_poly.type
_entity_poly.pdbx_seq_one_letter_code
_entity_poly.pdbx_strand_id
1 'polypeptide(L)'
;MDEIKVSWTHAASIWWSLIWRLALFVSIAGFIAGIVLGLVSTPLGITDQLDTYGQIAGVFVSIPVGIWVVKHVLSLEYRRYRIALLPSHEAMLERVVDRE
;
A
#
# COMPACT_ATOMS: atom_id res chain seq x y z
N MET A 1 -11.52 -20.26 17.22
CA MET A 1 -10.48 -20.05 16.19
C MET A 1 -9.17 -20.04 16.92
N ASP A 2 -8.24 -20.94 16.59
CA ASP A 2 -6.94 -20.96 17.24
C ASP A 2 -6.13 -19.74 16.76
N GLU A 3 -5.91 -18.78 17.65
CA GLU A 3 -5.08 -17.61 17.35
C GLU A 3 -3.64 -18.04 17.13
N ILE A 4 -3.16 -17.89 15.89
CA ILE A 4 -1.75 -18.14 15.57
C ILE A 4 -0.92 -17.01 16.17
N LYS A 5 -0.07 -17.33 17.15
CA LYS A 5 0.92 -16.36 17.67
C LYS A 5 1.80 -15.87 16.52
N VAL A 6 1.87 -14.55 16.35
CA VAL A 6 2.74 -13.91 15.36
C VAL A 6 4.19 -14.22 15.71
N SER A 7 4.90 -14.90 14.81
CA SER A 7 6.32 -15.19 14.95
C SER A 7 7.14 -14.24 14.07
N TRP A 8 8.44 -14.15 14.34
CA TRP A 8 9.37 -13.40 13.49
C TRP A 8 9.39 -13.89 12.04
N THR A 9 9.14 -15.19 11.80
CA THR A 9 9.08 -15.74 10.44
C THR A 9 7.84 -15.29 9.70
N HIS A 10 6.70 -15.15 10.38
CA HIS A 10 5.48 -14.57 9.80
C HIS A 10 5.70 -13.08 9.46
N ALA A 11 6.25 -12.31 10.40
CA ALA A 11 6.53 -10.89 10.20
C ALA A 11 7.48 -10.64 9.03
N ALA A 12 8.58 -11.39 8.94
CA ALA A 12 9.53 -11.27 7.83
C ALA A 12 8.92 -11.61 6.47
N SER A 13 8.08 -12.65 6.41
CA SER A 13 7.40 -13.04 5.17
C SER A 13 6.43 -11.96 4.68
N ILE A 14 5.64 -11.37 5.60
CA ILE A 14 4.71 -10.28 5.29
C ILE A 14 5.48 -9.03 4.85
N TRP A 15 6.53 -8.66 5.59
CA TRP A 15 7.37 -7.51 5.27
C TRP A 15 8.03 -7.63 3.89
N TRP A 16 8.58 -8.80 3.57
CA TRP A 16 9.18 -9.07 2.25
C TRP A 16 8.15 -9.03 1.13
N SER A 17 6.97 -9.60 1.37
CA SER A 17 5.83 -9.57 0.45
C SER A 17 5.39 -8.13 0.12
N LEU A 18 5.43 -7.25 1.13
CA LEU A 18 5.06 -5.85 1.03
C LEU A 18 6.12 -5.03 0.29
N ILE A 19 7.41 -5.24 0.60
CA ILE A 19 8.51 -4.52 -0.06
C ILE A 19 8.55 -4.76 -1.56
N TRP A 20 8.50 -6.01 -2.02
CA TRP A 20 8.59 -6.27 -3.46
C TRP A 20 7.42 -5.70 -4.24
N ARG A 21 6.22 -5.76 -3.66
CA ARG A 21 5.03 -5.21 -4.30
C ARG A 21 5.06 -3.69 -4.31
N LEU A 22 5.45 -3.05 -3.21
CA LEU A 22 5.65 -1.59 -3.19
C LEU A 22 6.68 -1.18 -4.23
N ALA A 23 7.85 -1.82 -4.23
CA ALA A 23 8.90 -1.53 -5.20
C ALA A 23 8.39 -1.69 -6.63
N LEU A 24 7.70 -2.79 -6.96
CA LEU A 24 7.15 -3.04 -8.28
C LEU A 24 6.10 -2.00 -8.68
N PHE A 25 5.04 -1.83 -7.88
CA PHE A 25 3.91 -0.97 -8.24
C PHE A 25 4.27 0.52 -8.21
N VAL A 26 5.08 0.97 -7.26
CA VAL A 26 5.56 2.36 -7.22
C VAL A 26 6.48 2.64 -8.39
N SER A 27 7.37 1.69 -8.76
CA SER A 27 8.24 1.87 -9.93
C SER A 27 7.43 1.95 -11.23
N ILE A 28 6.45 1.07 -11.42
CA ILE A 28 5.58 1.08 -12.60
C ILE A 28 4.77 2.38 -12.64
N ALA A 29 4.14 2.76 -11.54
CA ALA A 29 3.32 3.96 -11.49
C ALA A 29 4.16 5.24 -11.68
N GLY A 30 5.36 5.29 -11.08
CA GLY A 30 6.31 6.39 -11.25
C GLY A 30 6.85 6.48 -12.68
N PHE A 31 7.15 5.35 -13.32
CA PHE A 31 7.57 5.32 -14.73
C PHE A 31 6.48 5.86 -15.66
N ILE A 32 5.23 5.42 -15.48
CA ILE A 32 4.08 5.90 -16.25
C ILE A 32 3.89 7.41 -16.03
N ALA A 33 3.91 7.86 -14.78
CA ALA A 33 3.79 9.27 -14.43
C ALA A 33 4.91 10.12 -15.05
N GLY A 34 6.16 9.61 -15.03
CA GLY A 34 7.31 10.27 -15.64
C GLY A 34 7.18 10.43 -17.17
N ILE A 35 6.70 9.40 -17.87
CA ILE A 35 6.41 9.49 -19.31
C ILE A 35 5.35 10.57 -19.57
N VAL A 36 4.25 10.56 -18.82
CA VAL A 36 3.17 11.53 -18.99
C VAL A 36 3.68 12.96 -18.75
N LEU A 37 4.43 13.18 -17.68
CA LEU A 37 5.02 14.48 -17.38
C LEU A 37 5.99 14.95 -18.46
N GLY A 38 6.86 14.08 -18.96
CA GLY A 38 7.81 14.41 -20.03
C GLY A 38 7.11 14.75 -21.36
N LEU A 39 6.06 14.02 -21.71
CA LEU A 39 5.27 14.30 -22.92
C LEU A 39 4.51 15.63 -22.83
N VAL A 40 4.05 16.01 -21.63
CA VAL A 40 3.27 17.24 -21.42
C VAL A 40 4.18 18.47 -21.25
N SER A 41 5.34 18.33 -20.60
CA SER A 41 6.26 19.45 -20.34
C SER A 41 6.97 19.94 -21.60
N THR A 42 7.31 19.03 -22.52
CA THR A 42 8.04 19.33 -23.76
C THR A 42 7.34 20.36 -24.66
N PRO A 43 6.04 20.22 -25.03
CA PRO A 43 5.35 21.22 -25.86
C PRO A 43 5.04 22.52 -25.10
N LEU A 44 5.02 22.52 -23.77
CA LEU A 44 4.69 23.70 -22.96
C LEU A 44 5.92 24.55 -22.60
N GLY A 45 7.14 24.06 -22.87
CA GLY A 45 8.38 24.76 -22.52
C GLY A 45 8.65 24.87 -21.01
N ILE A 46 7.97 24.06 -20.20
CA ILE A 46 8.05 24.09 -18.72
C ILE A 46 9.12 23.11 -18.23
N THR A 47 10.27 23.06 -18.91
CA THR A 47 11.34 22.10 -18.61
C THR A 47 12.06 22.41 -17.30
N ASP A 48 12.11 23.68 -16.90
CA ASP A 48 12.88 24.11 -15.72
C ASP A 48 12.23 23.75 -14.38
N GLN A 49 10.94 23.41 -14.40
CA GLN A 49 10.15 23.05 -13.21
C GLN A 49 9.80 21.55 -13.16
N LEU A 50 10.30 20.76 -14.12
CA LEU A 50 10.01 19.33 -14.24
C LEU A 50 10.36 18.55 -12.97
N ASP A 51 11.46 18.88 -12.32
CA ASP A 51 11.89 18.20 -11.09
C ASP A 51 10.90 18.43 -9.95
N THR A 52 10.41 19.67 -9.79
CA THR A 52 9.43 20.01 -8.75
C THR A 52 8.09 19.35 -9.02
N TYR A 53 7.58 19.43 -10.26
CA TYR A 53 6.31 18.77 -10.62
C TYR A 53 6.41 17.25 -10.54
N GLY A 54 7.57 16.68 -10.91
CA GLY A 54 7.86 15.25 -10.81
C GLY A 54 7.86 14.76 -9.36
N GLN A 55 8.46 15.51 -8.44
CA GLN A 55 8.45 15.17 -7.02
C GLN A 55 7.03 15.24 -6.43
N ILE A 56 6.29 16.30 -6.72
CA ILE A 56 4.91 16.46 -6.27
C ILE A 56 4.04 15.30 -6.79
N ALA A 57 4.09 15.04 -8.10
CA ALA A 57 3.37 13.93 -8.71
C ALA A 57 3.78 12.57 -8.11
N GLY A 58 5.07 12.37 -7.85
CA GLY A 58 5.59 11.15 -7.22
C GLY A 58 4.99 10.92 -5.83
N VAL A 59 4.86 11.98 -5.01
CA VAL A 59 4.20 11.88 -3.69
C VAL A 59 2.71 11.54 -3.86
N PHE A 60 2.02 12.24 -4.76
CA PHE A 60 0.59 12.01 -5.00
C PHE A 60 0.28 10.62 -5.55
N VAL A 61 1.20 10.02 -6.31
CA VAL A 61 1.04 8.65 -6.83
C VAL A 61 1.45 7.61 -5.79
N SER A 62 2.53 7.83 -5.04
CA SER A 62 3.06 6.84 -4.10
C SER A 62 2.12 6.58 -2.91
N ILE A 63 1.41 7.59 -2.41
CA ILE A 63 0.46 7.45 -1.29
C ILE A 63 -0.69 6.47 -1.62
N PRO A 64 -1.53 6.70 -2.66
CA PRO A 64 -2.65 5.82 -2.96
C PRO A 64 -2.18 4.43 -3.40
N VAL A 65 -1.08 4.34 -4.16
CA VAL A 65 -0.48 3.04 -4.53
C VAL A 65 -0.03 2.29 -3.28
N GLY A 66 0.60 2.98 -2.33
CA GLY A 66 1.04 2.39 -1.07
C GLY A 66 -0.11 1.81 -0.26
N ILE A 67 -1.18 2.59 -0.07
CA ILE A 67 -2.40 2.13 0.64
C ILE A 67 -3.01 0.91 -0.06
N TRP A 68 -3.10 0.95 -1.39
CA TRP A 68 -3.63 -0.15 -2.17
C TRP A 68 -2.77 -1.42 -2.06
N VAL A 69 -1.45 -1.30 -2.10
CA VAL A 69 -0.52 -2.43 -1.92
C VAL A 69 -0.66 -3.04 -0.52
N VAL A 70 -0.75 -2.23 0.52
CA VAL A 70 -0.97 -2.72 1.90
C VAL A 70 -2.27 -3.52 1.97
N LYS A 71 -3.38 -2.95 1.47
CA LYS A 71 -4.68 -3.64 1.41
C LYS A 71 -4.57 -4.96 0.65
N HIS A 72 -3.89 -4.95 -0.49
CA HIS A 72 -3.72 -6.13 -1.33
C HIS A 72 -2.93 -7.22 -0.59
N VAL A 73 -1.80 -6.87 0.03
CA VAL A 73 -0.96 -7.81 0.81
C VAL A 73 -1.73 -8.41 1.98
N LEU A 74 -2.50 -7.60 2.71
CA LEU A 74 -3.33 -8.08 3.83
C LEU A 74 -4.44 -9.02 3.37
N SER A 75 -4.92 -8.90 2.13
CA SER A 75 -5.94 -9.77 1.56
C SER A 75 -5.40 -11.10 1.03
N LEU A 76 -4.08 -11.30 0.98
CA LEU A 76 -3.48 -12.52 0.44
C LEU A 76 -3.66 -13.71 1.38
N GLU A 77 -3.89 -14.87 0.78
CA GLU A 77 -3.78 -16.15 1.46
C GLU A 77 -2.31 -16.59 1.44
N TYR A 78 -1.69 -16.70 2.60
CA TYR A 78 -0.39 -17.32 2.75
C TYR A 78 -0.61 -18.83 2.89
N ARG A 79 0.33 -19.62 2.36
CA ARG A 79 0.24 -21.09 2.30
C ARG A 79 -0.18 -21.78 3.61
N ARG A 80 0.07 -21.15 4.77
CA ARG A 80 -0.22 -21.69 6.11
C ARG A 80 -1.18 -20.84 6.94
N TYR A 81 -1.53 -19.63 6.52
CA TYR A 81 -2.34 -18.70 7.31
C TYR A 81 -2.93 -17.59 6.42
N ARG A 82 -4.01 -16.96 6.89
CA ARG A 82 -4.58 -15.76 6.27
C ARG A 82 -4.62 -14.66 7.32
N ILE A 83 -4.32 -13.44 6.90
CA ILE A 83 -4.45 -12.26 7.77
C ILE A 83 -5.91 -11.85 7.78
N ALA A 84 -6.55 -11.88 8.95
CA ALA A 84 -7.92 -11.41 9.14
C ALA A 84 -7.90 -10.33 10.22
N LEU A 85 -8.59 -9.22 9.95
CA LEU A 85 -8.82 -8.18 10.94
C LEU A 85 -10.01 -8.61 11.79
N LEU A 86 -9.74 -8.93 13.06
CA LEU A 86 -10.79 -9.20 14.04
C LEU A 86 -11.15 -7.89 14.76
N PRO A 87 -12.43 -7.69 15.12
CA PRO A 87 -12.81 -6.56 15.95
C PRO A 87 -12.05 -6.60 17.27
N SER A 88 -11.65 -5.43 17.77
CA SER A 88 -11.01 -5.31 19.07
C SER A 88 -11.97 -5.76 20.19
N HIS A 89 -11.41 -6.07 21.36
CA HIS A 89 -12.21 -6.42 22.54
C HIS A 89 -13.24 -5.33 22.86
N GLU A 90 -12.87 -4.06 22.75
CA GLU A 90 -13.77 -2.92 22.92
C GLU A 90 -14.92 -2.91 21.91
N ALA A 91 -14.62 -3.11 20.62
CA ALA A 91 -15.63 -3.18 19.57
C ALA A 91 -16.55 -4.42 19.71
N MET A 92 -16.07 -5.50 20.34
CA MET A 92 -16.93 -6.62 20.72
C MET A 92 -17.88 -6.25 21.86
N LEU A 93 -17.39 -5.56 22.90
CA LEU A 93 -18.20 -5.14 24.05
C LEU A 93 -19.31 -4.17 23.62
N GLU A 94 -19.00 -3.17 22.80
CA GLU A 94 -20.02 -2.25 22.27
C GLU A 94 -21.13 -2.99 21.51
N ARG A 95 -20.79 -3.98 20.68
CA ARG A 95 -21.79 -4.78 19.95
C ARG A 95 -22.68 -5.66 20.82
N VAL A 96 -22.22 -6.00 22.03
CA VAL A 96 -23.02 -6.77 22.99
C VAL A 96 -23.94 -5.80 23.75
N VAL A 97 -23.43 -4.65 24.18
CA VAL A 97 -24.21 -3.61 24.87
C VAL A 97 -25.31 -3.03 23.97
N ASP A 98 -25.04 -2.77 22.70
CA ASP A 98 -26.04 -2.25 21.73
C ASP A 98 -27.17 -3.26 21.40
N ARG A 99 -27.05 -4.52 21.84
CA ARG A 99 -28.05 -5.57 21.63
C ARG A 99 -28.94 -5.85 22.85
N GLU A 100 -28.70 -5.21 23.99
CA GLU A 100 -29.53 -5.28 25.21
C GLU A 100 -30.48 -4.07 25.31
#